data_AF-A0A2A4U2Q3-F1
#
_entry.id   AF-A0A2A4U2Q3-F1
#
_cell.length_a   1.000
_cell.length_b   1.000
_cell.length_c   1.000
_cell.angle_alpha   90.00
_cell.angle_beta   90.00
_cell.angle_gamma   90.00
#
_symmetry.space_group_name_H-M   'P 1'
#
loop_
_entity.id
_entity.type
_entity.pdbx_description
1 polymer ?
#
loop_
_entity_poly.entity_id
_entity_poly.type
_entity_poly.pdbx_seq_one_letter_code
_entity_poly.pdbx_strand_id
1 'polypeptide(L)'
;MLRMVVSNTCGFNRLSRNDIAQQTIKISLQKNNVKLYTKDGEFDLNNPHDQFMKTVFDAMSQFDNAQRTERSRLGKLNKIRSGSWMGGPPPYGYKIEDKMLVENALESQWIKKIYQWYAKGEPTQFIKSQLDSNGVQPRRAKGLWTLGSLQKILKNTHFLGYYTYTDKKAGETIECSCPAFLDQRLWNAAQDRREKIIERKGQNNRTKRFYLLRDFMYCGHCGTPHGWSH
;
A
#
# COMPACT_ATOMS: atom_id res chain seq x y z
N MET A 1 -28.69 34.60 -25.02
CA MET A 1 -27.29 34.12 -25.09
C MET A 1 -26.98 33.43 -23.76
N LEU A 2 -26.94 32.09 -23.73
CA LEU A 2 -26.60 31.35 -22.51
C LEU A 2 -25.10 31.52 -22.21
N ARG A 3 -24.79 31.99 -21.01
CA ARG A 3 -23.41 32.18 -20.53
C ARG A 3 -23.12 31.13 -19.47
N MET A 4 -22.07 30.36 -19.65
CA MET A 4 -21.57 29.45 -18.61
C MET A 4 -20.30 30.05 -18.02
N VAL A 5 -20.42 30.58 -16.80
CA VAL A 5 -19.28 31.07 -16.03
C VAL A 5 -18.76 29.91 -15.20
N VAL A 6 -17.58 29.43 -15.54
CA VAL A 6 -16.88 28.42 -14.73
C VAL A 6 -16.08 29.19 -13.67
N SER A 7 -16.52 29.13 -12.42
CA SER A 7 -16.01 29.95 -11.32
C SER A 7 -14.54 29.64 -10.95
N ASN A 8 -13.94 30.62 -10.25
CA ASN A 8 -12.53 30.95 -9.94
C ASN A 8 -11.49 29.86 -9.65
N THR A 9 -11.81 28.58 -9.74
CA THR A 9 -10.89 27.48 -9.45
C THR A 9 -10.94 26.34 -10.47
N CYS A 10 -11.70 26.42 -11.56
CA CYS A 10 -11.97 25.27 -12.41
C CYS A 10 -11.48 25.49 -13.86
N GLY A 11 -10.32 24.92 -14.22
CA GLY A 11 -9.94 24.75 -15.62
C GLY A 11 -10.81 23.68 -16.30
N PHE A 12 -10.90 23.65 -17.64
CA PHE A 12 -11.78 22.72 -18.38
C PHE A 12 -11.55 21.24 -18.00
N ASN A 13 -10.30 20.87 -17.68
CA ASN A 13 -9.89 19.56 -17.15
C ASN A 13 -10.41 19.22 -15.74
N ARG A 14 -11.15 20.13 -15.09
CA ARG A 14 -11.82 19.97 -13.79
C ARG A 14 -13.34 19.85 -13.92
N LEU A 15 -13.90 19.93 -15.14
CA LEU A 15 -15.33 19.68 -15.40
C LEU A 15 -15.68 18.19 -15.35
N SER A 16 -14.73 17.32 -15.72
CA SER A 16 -14.88 15.86 -15.66
C SER A 16 -13.52 15.19 -15.49
N ARG A 17 -13.47 14.09 -14.72
CA ARG A 17 -12.29 13.20 -14.61
C ARG A 17 -12.21 12.16 -15.73
N ASN A 18 -13.25 12.06 -16.56
CA ASN A 18 -13.37 11.12 -17.66
C ASN A 18 -13.39 11.90 -18.99
N ASP A 19 -12.46 11.57 -19.87
CA ASP A 19 -12.27 12.21 -21.17
C ASP A 19 -13.54 12.12 -22.03
N ILE A 20 -14.24 10.98 -22.03
CA ILE A 20 -15.49 10.79 -22.77
C ILE A 20 -16.56 11.76 -22.28
N ALA A 21 -16.73 11.89 -20.95
CA ALA A 21 -17.70 12.82 -20.39
C ALA A 21 -17.32 14.29 -20.66
N GLN A 22 -16.02 14.61 -20.71
CA GLN A 22 -15.53 15.93 -21.07
C GLN A 22 -15.83 16.29 -22.54
N GLN A 23 -15.66 15.33 -23.46
CA GLN A 23 -16.05 15.50 -24.86
C GLN A 23 -17.57 15.66 -25.02
N THR A 24 -18.37 14.86 -24.30
CA THR A 24 -19.84 14.99 -24.32
C THR A 24 -20.29 16.37 -23.83
N ILE A 25 -19.68 16.89 -22.76
CA ILE A 25 -19.95 18.24 -22.26
C ILE A 25 -19.55 19.29 -23.30
N LYS A 26 -18.40 19.13 -23.97
CA LYS A 26 -17.94 20.04 -25.04
C LYS A 26 -18.93 20.10 -26.19
N ILE A 27 -19.41 18.96 -26.67
CA ILE A 27 -20.38 18.84 -27.76
C ILE A 27 -21.70 19.50 -27.37
N SER A 28 -22.18 19.28 -26.13
CA SER A 28 -23.40 19.92 -25.62
C SER A 28 -23.26 21.44 -25.50
N LEU A 29 -22.09 21.95 -25.15
CA LEU A 29 -21.83 23.40 -25.07
C LEU A 29 -21.76 24.06 -26.45
N GLN A 30 -21.16 23.37 -27.43
CA GLN A 30 -21.13 23.81 -28.83
C GLN A 30 -22.55 23.88 -29.42
N LYS A 31 -23.37 22.84 -29.22
CA LYS A 31 -24.77 22.82 -29.69
C LYS A 31 -25.62 23.97 -29.16
N ASN A 32 -25.33 24.44 -27.94
CA ASN A 32 -26.07 25.52 -27.29
C ASN A 32 -25.42 26.91 -27.47
N ASN A 33 -24.39 27.02 -28.31
CA ASN A 33 -23.70 28.26 -28.63
C ASN A 33 -23.22 29.03 -27.38
N VAL A 34 -22.69 28.28 -26.40
CA VAL A 34 -22.29 28.79 -25.09
C VAL A 34 -20.84 29.24 -25.13
N LYS A 35 -20.61 30.51 -24.77
CA LYS A 35 -19.27 31.06 -24.58
C LYS A 35 -18.67 30.60 -23.26
N LEU A 36 -17.44 30.10 -23.29
CA LEU A 36 -16.73 29.59 -22.12
C LEU A 36 -15.83 30.69 -21.55
N TYR A 37 -16.11 31.10 -20.32
CA TYR A 37 -15.24 32.00 -19.57
C TYR A 37 -14.36 31.17 -18.63
N THR A 38 -13.04 31.23 -18.86
CA THR A 38 -12.03 30.56 -18.03
C THR A 38 -11.06 31.61 -17.49
N LYS A 39 -10.24 31.26 -16.48
CA LYS A 39 -9.25 32.20 -15.92
C LYS A 39 -8.24 32.72 -16.97
N ASP A 40 -8.00 31.92 -18.01
CA ASP A 40 -7.00 32.16 -19.04
C ASP A 40 -7.57 32.92 -20.27
N GLY A 41 -8.87 33.24 -20.26
CA GLY A 41 -9.53 34.00 -21.33
C GLY A 41 -10.98 33.57 -21.63
N GLU A 42 -11.64 34.34 -22.48
CA GLU A 42 -12.90 33.98 -23.15
C GLU A 42 -12.56 33.10 -24.37
N PHE A 43 -13.17 31.91 -24.44
CA PHE A 43 -13.04 31.03 -25.60
C PHE A 43 -14.42 30.84 -26.25
N ASP A 44 -14.52 31.17 -27.54
CA ASP A 44 -15.67 30.81 -28.35
C ASP A 44 -15.43 29.43 -28.98
N LEU A 45 -16.15 28.41 -28.51
CA LEU A 45 -15.98 27.03 -28.98
C LEU A 45 -16.48 26.79 -30.42
N ASN A 46 -17.06 27.83 -31.06
CA ASN A 46 -17.47 27.80 -32.46
C ASN A 46 -16.44 28.44 -33.39
N ASN A 47 -15.46 29.18 -32.86
CA ASN A 47 -14.38 29.73 -33.65
C ASN A 47 -13.27 28.67 -33.80
N PRO A 48 -12.90 28.25 -35.03
CA PRO A 48 -11.84 27.27 -35.25
C PRO A 48 -10.49 27.66 -34.61
N HIS A 49 -10.17 28.95 -34.56
CA HIS A 49 -8.94 29.46 -33.94
C HIS A 49 -8.94 29.25 -32.42
N ASP A 50 -10.02 29.60 -31.74
CA ASP A 50 -10.15 29.47 -30.29
C ASP A 50 -10.21 27.99 -29.87
N GLN A 51 -10.84 27.14 -30.70
CA GLN A 51 -10.84 25.69 -30.51
C GLN A 51 -9.42 25.10 -30.61
N PHE A 52 -8.62 25.57 -31.57
CA PHE A 52 -7.22 25.16 -31.71
C PHE A 52 -6.39 25.62 -30.52
N MET A 53 -6.42 26.91 -30.18
CA MET A 53 -5.67 27.47 -29.05
C MET A 53 -6.04 26.79 -27.73
N LYS A 54 -7.33 26.51 -27.51
CA LYS A 54 -7.78 25.76 -26.34
C LYS A 54 -7.18 24.35 -26.29
N THR A 55 -7.14 23.64 -27.42
CA THR A 55 -6.55 22.29 -27.48
C THR A 55 -5.07 22.32 -27.13
N VAL A 56 -4.34 23.34 -27.61
CA VAL A 56 -2.93 23.56 -27.25
C VAL A 56 -2.76 23.83 -25.75
N PHE A 57 -3.58 24.71 -25.16
CA PHE A 57 -3.52 25.00 -23.73
C PHE A 57 -3.90 23.81 -22.84
N ASP A 58 -4.88 23.01 -23.26
CA ASP A 58 -5.26 21.79 -22.56
C ASP A 58 -4.10 20.78 -22.60
N ALA A 59 -3.46 20.60 -23.75
CA ALA A 59 -2.27 19.74 -23.89
C ALA A 59 -1.11 20.22 -23.01
N MET A 60 -0.83 21.53 -23.00
CA MET A 60 0.19 22.13 -22.14
C MET A 60 -0.12 21.90 -20.65
N SER A 61 -1.38 22.05 -20.24
CA SER A 61 -1.81 21.82 -18.86
C SER A 61 -1.66 20.37 -18.44
N GLN A 62 -1.94 19.43 -19.34
CA GLN A 62 -1.71 18.00 -19.10
C GLN A 62 -0.21 17.70 -18.96
N PHE A 63 0.62 18.26 -19.84
CA PHE A 63 2.08 18.14 -19.78
C PHE A 63 2.64 18.66 -18.45
N ASP A 64 2.25 19.87 -18.03
CA ASP A 64 2.69 20.45 -16.76
C ASP A 64 2.29 19.61 -15.55
N ASN A 65 1.08 19.03 -15.57
CA ASN A 65 0.62 18.14 -14.51
C ASN A 65 1.42 16.83 -14.49
N ALA A 66 1.72 16.26 -15.66
CA ALA A 66 2.57 15.07 -15.77
C ALA A 66 3.98 15.36 -15.23
N GLN A 67 4.57 16.48 -15.63
CA GLN A 67 5.88 16.93 -15.17
C GLN A 67 5.90 17.20 -13.66
N ARG A 68 4.87 17.83 -13.10
CA ARG A 68 4.75 18.05 -11.65
C ARG A 68 4.66 16.72 -10.89
N THR A 69 3.88 15.78 -11.41
CA THR A 69 3.73 14.44 -10.83
C THR A 69 5.07 13.70 -10.82
N GLU A 70 5.82 13.79 -11.92
CA GLU A 70 7.14 13.20 -12.04
C GLU A 70 8.16 13.83 -11.08
N ARG A 71 8.21 15.16 -10.98
CA ARG A 71 9.07 15.85 -10.01
C ARG A 71 8.74 15.46 -8.57
N SER A 72 7.45 15.36 -8.23
CA SER A 72 7.01 14.91 -6.90
C SER A 72 7.47 13.48 -6.59
N ARG A 73 7.35 12.58 -7.56
CA ARG A 73 7.84 11.20 -7.48
C ARG A 73 9.35 11.17 -7.24
N LEU A 74 10.14 11.87 -8.05
CA LEU A 74 11.60 11.92 -7.91
C LEU A 74 12.01 12.52 -6.55
N GLY A 75 11.34 13.59 -6.11
CA GLY A 75 11.56 14.17 -4.78
C GLY A 75 11.28 13.18 -3.64
N LYS A 76 10.25 12.35 -3.78
CA LYS A 76 9.96 11.27 -2.82
C LYS A 76 11.05 10.20 -2.83
N LEU A 77 11.50 9.76 -4.01
CA LEU A 77 12.57 8.76 -4.13
C LEU A 77 13.88 9.26 -3.52
N ASN A 78 14.26 10.51 -3.78
CA ASN A 78 15.46 11.11 -3.20
C ASN A 78 15.39 11.16 -1.67
N LYS A 79 14.23 11.51 -1.10
CA LYS A 79 14.03 11.49 0.36
C LYS A 79 14.14 10.08 0.95
N ILE A 80 13.56 9.08 0.27
CA ILE A 80 13.66 7.68 0.68
C ILE A 80 15.11 7.21 0.64
N ARG A 81 15.86 7.54 -0.42
CA ARG A 81 17.30 7.25 -0.54
C ARG A 81 18.14 7.93 0.55
N SER A 82 17.74 9.13 0.99
CA SER A 82 18.36 9.80 2.15
C SER A 82 17.97 9.20 3.51
N GLY A 83 17.16 8.14 3.55
CA GLY A 83 16.72 7.46 4.77
C GLY A 83 15.48 8.06 5.43
N SER A 84 14.90 9.13 4.85
CA SER A 84 13.68 9.74 5.39
C SER A 84 12.46 8.83 5.22
N TRP A 85 11.70 8.69 6.30
CA TRP A 85 10.44 7.98 6.31
C TRP A 85 9.35 8.80 5.59
N MET A 86 9.06 8.39 4.36
CA MET A 86 8.01 8.98 3.50
C MET A 86 6.72 8.14 3.48
N GLY A 87 6.58 7.22 4.44
CA GLY A 87 5.43 6.35 4.60
C GLY A 87 4.28 7.00 5.39
N GLY A 88 3.24 6.21 5.66
CA GLY A 88 2.17 6.59 6.59
C GLY A 88 2.64 6.48 8.06
N PRO A 89 1.76 6.10 9.00
CA PRO A 89 2.18 5.91 10.39
C PRO A 89 3.32 4.86 10.47
N PRO A 90 4.32 5.08 11.35
CA PRO A 90 5.47 4.20 11.45
C PRO A 90 5.02 2.80 11.89
N PRO A 91 5.79 1.75 11.55
CA PRO A 91 5.56 0.42 12.09
C PRO A 91 5.58 0.44 13.63
N TYR A 92 4.79 -0.42 14.25
CA TYR A 92 4.81 -0.60 15.70
C TYR A 92 6.24 -0.95 16.15
N GLY A 93 6.73 -0.33 17.24
CA GLY A 93 8.14 -0.43 17.67
C GLY A 93 9.01 0.75 17.29
N TYR A 94 8.54 1.58 16.36
CA TYR A 94 9.26 2.78 15.90
C TYR A 94 8.42 4.04 16.14
N LYS A 95 9.14 5.14 16.37
CA LYS A 95 8.63 6.51 16.35
C LYS A 95 9.29 7.27 15.20
N ILE A 96 8.66 8.35 14.77
CA ILE A 96 9.25 9.26 13.79
C ILE A 96 9.82 10.43 14.57
N GLU A 97 11.13 10.62 14.48
CA GLU A 97 11.84 11.81 14.97
C GLU A 97 12.63 12.39 13.80
N ASP A 98 12.50 13.69 13.55
CA ASP A 98 13.17 14.39 12.43
C ASP A 98 12.99 13.73 11.05
N LYS A 99 11.81 13.16 10.80
CA LYS A 99 11.46 12.42 9.57
C LYS A 99 12.25 11.11 9.38
N MET A 100 12.95 10.64 10.41
CA MET A 100 13.65 9.36 10.44
C MET A 100 12.92 8.38 11.36
N LEU A 101 13.10 7.08 11.12
CA LEU A 101 12.62 6.04 12.04
C LEU A 101 13.60 5.90 13.20
N VAL A 102 13.09 6.04 14.43
CA VAL A 102 13.83 5.82 15.67
C VAL A 102 13.14 4.74 16.49
N GLU A 103 13.89 3.90 17.18
CA GLU A 103 13.34 2.87 18.06
C GLU A 103 12.54 3.51 19.21
N ASN A 104 11.35 2.98 19.48
CA ASN A 104 10.60 3.28 20.70
C ASN A 104 10.84 2.17 21.71
N ALA A 105 11.61 2.45 22.77
CA ALA A 105 12.02 1.48 23.77
C ALA A 105 10.85 0.73 24.45
N LEU A 106 9.69 1.37 24.63
CA LEU A 106 8.53 0.72 25.24
C LEU A 106 7.86 -0.27 24.28
N GLU A 107 7.65 0.14 23.02
CA GLU A 107 7.01 -0.70 22.02
C GLU A 107 7.94 -1.82 21.53
N SER A 108 9.25 -1.56 21.43
CA SER A 108 10.24 -2.53 20.95
C SER A 108 10.39 -3.72 21.90
N GLN A 109 10.26 -3.51 23.22
CA GLN A 109 10.23 -4.60 24.20
C GLN A 109 9.08 -5.57 23.95
N TRP A 110 7.88 -5.07 23.63
CA TRP A 110 6.74 -5.93 23.31
C TRP A 110 6.97 -6.73 22.04
N ILE A 111 7.64 -6.16 21.04
CA ILE A 111 7.98 -6.88 19.80
C ILE A 111 8.98 -8.00 20.10
N LYS A 112 10.01 -7.73 20.90
CA LYS A 112 10.96 -8.77 21.35
C LYS A 112 10.22 -9.92 22.04
N LYS A 113 9.28 -9.62 22.94
CA LYS A 113 8.44 -10.63 23.63
C LYS A 113 7.55 -11.41 22.64
N ILE A 114 6.90 -10.73 21.69
CA ILE A 114 6.07 -11.37 20.65
C ILE A 114 6.90 -12.39 19.86
N TYR A 115 8.10 -12.00 19.40
CA TYR A 115 8.99 -12.88 18.66
C TYR A 115 9.50 -14.04 19.55
N GLN A 116 9.81 -13.79 20.82
CA GLN A 116 10.21 -14.84 21.77
C GLN A 116 9.10 -15.88 22.00
N TRP A 117 7.87 -15.45 22.30
CA TRP A 117 6.73 -16.36 22.47
C TRP A 117 6.43 -17.14 21.19
N TYR A 118 6.51 -16.46 20.04
CA TYR A 118 6.31 -17.12 18.75
C TYR A 118 7.43 -18.10 18.42
N ALA A 119 8.69 -17.80 18.72
CA ALA A 119 9.79 -18.74 18.53
C ALA A 119 9.67 -19.97 19.47
N LYS A 120 9.14 -19.79 20.68
CA LYS A 120 8.93 -20.86 21.67
C LYS A 120 7.86 -21.90 21.32
N GLY A 121 6.97 -21.60 20.37
CA GLY A 121 5.87 -22.52 20.03
C GLY A 121 4.48 -22.04 20.46
N GLU A 122 4.34 -20.84 21.02
CA GLU A 122 3.04 -20.33 21.43
C GLU A 122 2.13 -19.95 20.24
N PRO A 123 0.82 -20.26 20.28
CA PRO A 123 -0.10 -19.87 19.21
C PRO A 123 -0.31 -18.35 19.19
N THR A 124 -0.60 -17.79 18.01
CA THR A 124 -0.84 -16.33 17.87
C THR A 124 -2.00 -15.82 18.74
N GLN A 125 -2.96 -16.69 19.05
CA GLN A 125 -4.07 -16.39 19.97
C GLN A 125 -3.60 -16.24 21.42
N PHE A 126 -2.63 -17.03 21.85
CA PHE A 126 -1.99 -16.86 23.17
C PHE A 126 -1.26 -15.52 23.24
N ILE A 127 -0.48 -15.19 22.20
CA ILE A 127 0.23 -13.91 22.12
C ILE A 127 -0.74 -12.73 22.19
N LYS A 128 -1.87 -12.81 21.48
CA LYS A 128 -2.94 -11.81 21.58
C LYS A 128 -3.44 -11.67 23.01
N SER A 129 -3.81 -12.78 23.65
CA SER A 129 -4.32 -12.79 25.03
C SER A 129 -3.32 -12.15 26.01
N GLN A 130 -2.03 -12.44 25.86
CA GLN A 130 -0.97 -11.85 26.66
C GLN A 130 -0.86 -10.33 26.44
N LEU A 131 -0.90 -9.85 25.20
CA LEU A 131 -0.84 -8.42 24.90
C LEU A 131 -2.06 -7.67 25.45
N ASP A 132 -3.26 -8.25 25.27
CA ASP A 132 -4.51 -7.67 25.74
C ASP A 132 -4.55 -7.62 27.29
N SER A 133 -4.07 -8.68 27.97
CA SER A 133 -3.97 -8.72 29.45
C SER A 133 -2.96 -7.72 30.02
N ASN A 134 -1.92 -7.38 29.26
CA ASN A 134 -0.94 -6.37 29.64
C ASN A 134 -1.34 -4.94 29.22
N GLY A 135 -2.56 -4.74 28.70
CA GLY A 135 -3.07 -3.43 28.31
C GLY A 135 -2.36 -2.82 27.09
N VAL A 136 -1.67 -3.63 26.29
CA VAL A 136 -0.89 -3.14 25.14
C VAL A 136 -1.83 -2.90 23.97
N GLN A 137 -1.97 -1.64 23.54
CA GLN A 137 -2.91 -1.27 22.48
C GLN A 137 -2.22 -1.09 21.11
N PRO A 138 -2.86 -1.53 20.01
CA PRO A 138 -2.36 -1.30 18.66
C PRO A 138 -2.53 0.18 18.25
N ARG A 139 -1.47 0.78 17.70
CA ARG A 139 -1.42 2.22 17.35
C ARG A 139 -2.55 2.73 16.43
N ARG A 140 -3.10 1.89 15.55
CA ARG A 140 -4.15 2.28 14.58
C ARG A 140 -5.58 1.99 15.03
N ALA A 141 -5.79 1.14 16.03
CA ALA A 141 -7.13 0.74 16.44
C ALA A 141 -7.33 1.07 17.91
N LYS A 142 -8.42 1.79 18.22
CA LYS A 142 -8.92 1.89 19.59
C LYS A 142 -9.54 0.54 19.96
N GLY A 143 -8.74 -0.38 20.52
CA GLY A 143 -9.22 -1.69 20.92
C GLY A 143 -8.15 -2.77 21.00
N LEU A 144 -8.58 -4.03 20.89
CA LEU A 144 -7.75 -5.23 21.07
C LEU A 144 -6.91 -5.54 19.83
N TRP A 145 -5.87 -6.36 20.02
CA TRP A 145 -5.07 -6.85 18.90
C TRP A 145 -5.87 -7.78 17.99
N THR A 146 -5.73 -7.61 16.68
CA THR A 146 -6.23 -8.58 15.71
C THR A 146 -5.13 -9.58 15.35
N LEU A 147 -5.51 -10.83 15.07
CA LEU A 147 -4.56 -11.85 14.63
C LEU A 147 -3.84 -11.45 13.33
N GLY A 148 -4.54 -10.75 12.43
CA GLY A 148 -3.96 -10.22 11.20
C GLY A 148 -2.88 -9.16 11.45
N SER A 149 -3.06 -8.30 12.45
CA SER A 149 -2.03 -7.34 12.87
C SER A 149 -0.77 -8.04 13.37
N LEU A 150 -0.91 -9.10 14.19
CA LEU A 150 0.23 -9.86 14.70
C LEU A 150 0.97 -10.59 13.58
N GLN A 151 0.25 -11.19 12.62
CA GLN A 151 0.87 -11.82 11.45
C GLN A 151 1.64 -10.81 10.58
N LYS A 152 1.13 -9.58 10.44
CA LYS A 152 1.84 -8.50 9.74
C LYS A 152 3.12 -8.09 10.47
N ILE A 153 3.10 -8.03 11.80
CA ILE A 153 4.29 -7.79 12.62
C ILE A 153 5.32 -8.89 12.38
N LEU A 154 4.93 -10.16 12.48
CA LEU A 154 5.84 -11.29 12.32
C LEU A 154 6.47 -11.38 10.92
N LYS A 155 5.83 -10.83 9.89
CA LYS A 155 6.38 -10.76 8.51
C LYS A 155 7.34 -9.58 8.31
N ASN A 156 7.35 -8.60 9.22
CA ASN A 156 8.01 -7.34 8.96
C ASN A 156 9.55 -7.46 9.05
N THR A 157 10.26 -6.89 8.08
CA THR A 157 11.73 -6.88 8.01
C THR A 157 12.35 -5.67 8.72
N HIS A 158 11.56 -4.62 9.02
CA HIS A 158 12.09 -3.38 9.60
C HIS A 158 12.89 -3.64 10.89
N PHE A 159 12.49 -4.63 11.68
CA PHE A 159 13.14 -4.98 12.95
C PHE A 159 14.59 -5.49 12.81
N LEU A 160 14.96 -5.97 11.61
CA LEU A 160 16.32 -6.38 11.24
C LEU A 160 17.18 -5.21 10.77
N GLY A 161 16.60 -4.02 10.66
CA GLY A 161 17.31 -2.80 10.26
C GLY A 161 17.23 -2.47 8.77
N TYR A 162 16.33 -3.11 8.02
CA TYR A 162 16.11 -2.74 6.62
C TYR A 162 14.64 -2.89 6.19
N TYR A 163 14.24 -2.06 5.24
CA TYR A 163 12.97 -2.18 4.55
C TYR A 163 13.10 -1.85 3.07
N THR A 164 12.23 -2.46 2.26
CA THR A 164 12.20 -2.24 0.82
C THR A 164 11.06 -1.29 0.46
N TYR A 165 11.38 -0.30 -0.37
CA TYR A 165 10.40 0.55 -1.02
C TYR A 165 10.41 0.27 -2.52
N THR A 166 9.31 -0.28 -3.04
CA THR A 166 9.16 -0.52 -4.48
C THR A 166 8.35 0.59 -5.12
N ASP A 167 8.94 1.23 -6.13
CA ASP A 167 8.25 2.20 -6.95
C ASP A 167 7.43 1.51 -8.05
N LYS A 168 6.11 1.67 -7.98
CA LYS A 168 5.17 1.03 -8.92
C LYS A 168 5.34 1.48 -10.37
N LYS A 169 5.88 2.69 -10.61
CA LYS A 169 6.00 3.23 -11.97
C LYS A 169 7.27 2.76 -12.70
N ALA A 170 8.40 2.70 -11.99
CA ALA A 170 9.68 2.28 -12.59
C ALA A 170 10.08 0.84 -12.26
N GLY A 171 9.39 0.18 -11.32
CA GLY A 171 9.77 -1.14 -10.83
C GLY A 171 11.04 -1.15 -9.97
N GLU A 172 11.65 0.01 -9.72
CA GLU A 172 12.85 0.13 -8.89
C GLU A 172 12.51 -0.18 -7.43
N THR A 173 13.29 -1.08 -6.81
CA THR A 173 13.19 -1.38 -5.38
C THR A 173 14.40 -0.80 -4.67
N ILE A 174 14.15 0.10 -3.73
CA ILE A 174 15.17 0.79 -2.95
C ILE A 174 15.20 0.16 -1.56
N GLU A 175 16.37 -0.32 -1.16
CA GLU A 175 16.63 -0.77 0.21
C GLU A 175 16.98 0.42 1.09
N CYS A 176 16.26 0.56 2.20
CA CYS A 176 16.44 1.63 3.16
C CYS A 176 16.89 1.03 4.49
N SER A 177 17.92 1.63 5.09
CA SER A 177 18.38 1.25 6.43
C SER A 177 17.50 1.89 7.50
N CYS A 178 17.25 1.14 8.58
CA CYS A 178 16.58 1.63 9.78
C CYS A 178 17.26 1.03 11.03
N PRO A 179 17.02 1.58 12.23
CA PRO A 179 17.60 1.02 13.45
C PRO A 179 17.11 -0.40 13.70
N ALA A 180 18.04 -1.35 13.77
CA ALA A 180 17.76 -2.73 14.14
C ALA A 180 17.70 -2.86 15.66
N PHE A 181 16.71 -3.60 16.18
CA PHE A 181 16.64 -3.94 17.60
C PHE A 181 16.36 -5.42 17.85
N LEU A 182 16.05 -6.20 16.82
CA LEU A 182 15.76 -7.62 16.93
C LEU A 182 16.96 -8.43 16.46
N ASP A 183 17.28 -9.50 17.19
CA ASP A 183 18.35 -10.42 16.80
C ASP A 183 17.94 -11.26 15.57
N GLN A 184 18.87 -11.42 14.62
CA GLN A 184 18.65 -12.18 13.39
C GLN A 184 18.28 -13.63 13.68
N ARG A 185 18.88 -14.25 14.72
CA ARG A 185 18.60 -15.64 15.09
C ARG A 185 17.14 -15.81 15.53
N LEU A 186 16.64 -14.87 16.33
CA LEU A 186 15.26 -14.90 16.82
C LEU A 186 14.26 -14.70 15.67
N TRP A 187 14.58 -13.82 14.71
CA TRP A 187 13.75 -13.62 13.52
C TRP A 187 13.73 -14.86 12.62
N ASN A 188 14.87 -15.49 12.38
CA ASN A 188 14.98 -16.71 11.59
C ASN A 188 14.12 -17.84 12.20
N ALA A 189 14.24 -18.07 13.52
CA ALA A 189 13.43 -19.07 14.22
C ALA A 189 11.91 -18.81 14.09
N ALA A 190 11.50 -17.53 14.09
CA ALA A 190 10.12 -17.16 13.85
C ALA A 190 9.69 -17.40 12.39
N GLN A 191 10.53 -17.12 11.39
CA GLN A 191 10.20 -17.42 10.00
C GLN A 191 10.13 -18.91 9.73
N ASP A 192 11.09 -19.71 10.20
CA ASP A 192 11.10 -21.17 10.04
C ASP A 192 9.80 -21.79 10.57
N ARG A 193 9.35 -21.31 11.73
CA ARG A 193 8.07 -21.75 12.29
C ARG A 193 6.90 -21.34 11.40
N ARG A 194 6.90 -20.10 10.91
CA ARG A 194 5.84 -19.58 10.05
C ARG A 194 5.76 -20.35 8.74
N GLU A 195 6.89 -20.67 8.12
CA GLU A 195 7.00 -21.49 6.92
C GLU A 195 6.40 -22.88 7.16
N LYS A 196 6.81 -23.57 8.22
CA LYS A 196 6.22 -24.87 8.63
C LYS A 196 4.70 -24.81 8.83
N ILE A 197 4.18 -23.70 9.36
CA ILE A 197 2.72 -23.51 9.54
C ILE A 197 2.03 -23.29 8.18
N ILE A 198 2.66 -22.55 7.27
CA ILE A 198 2.13 -22.29 5.92
C ILE A 198 2.13 -23.58 5.10
N GLU A 199 3.21 -24.34 5.11
CA GLU A 199 3.31 -25.67 4.48
C GLU A 199 2.19 -26.60 4.97
N ARG A 200 1.99 -26.68 6.29
CA ARG A 200 0.88 -27.44 6.89
C ARG A 200 -0.51 -26.96 6.48
N LYS A 201 -0.68 -25.68 6.15
CA LYS A 201 -1.95 -25.14 5.64
C LYS A 201 -2.16 -25.40 4.15
N GLY A 202 -1.06 -25.50 3.38
CA GLY A 202 -1.10 -25.88 1.97
C GLY A 202 -1.40 -27.36 1.74
N GLN A 203 -1.25 -28.21 2.76
CA GLN A 203 -1.66 -29.60 2.69
C GLN A 203 -3.19 -29.73 2.69
N ASN A 204 -3.74 -30.15 1.55
CA ASN A 204 -5.17 -30.38 1.31
C ASN A 204 -5.80 -31.48 2.17
N ASN A 205 -5.01 -32.23 2.94
CA ASN A 205 -5.48 -33.36 3.72
C ASN A 205 -5.30 -33.07 5.22
N ARG A 206 -6.31 -32.45 5.83
CA ARG A 206 -6.32 -32.00 7.23
C ARG A 206 -6.62 -33.13 8.23
N THR A 207 -6.25 -34.37 7.91
CA THR A 207 -6.52 -35.52 8.79
C THR A 207 -5.60 -35.49 10.02
N LYS A 208 -6.15 -35.80 11.20
CA LYS A 208 -5.42 -35.84 12.48
C LYS A 208 -4.35 -36.94 12.54
N ARG A 209 -4.39 -37.91 11.63
CA ARG A 209 -3.50 -39.07 11.57
C ARG A 209 -2.43 -38.84 10.52
N PHE A 210 -1.17 -39.10 10.91
CA PHE A 210 -0.03 -39.08 10.02
C PHE A 210 0.03 -40.41 9.26
N TYR A 211 0.12 -40.36 7.93
CA TYR A 211 0.29 -41.52 7.06
C TYR A 211 1.54 -41.32 6.20
N LEU A 212 2.41 -42.34 6.11
CA LEU A 212 3.69 -42.28 5.40
C LEU A 212 3.56 -41.94 3.89
N LEU A 213 2.45 -42.31 3.26
CA LEU A 213 2.22 -42.17 1.81
C LEU A 213 1.36 -40.95 1.43
N ARG A 214 1.13 -40.01 2.36
CA ARG A 214 0.16 -38.92 2.19
C ARG A 214 0.44 -38.00 1.00
N ASP A 215 1.71 -37.69 0.74
CA ASP A 215 2.10 -36.71 -0.28
C ASP A 215 2.47 -37.36 -1.63
N PHE A 216 2.42 -38.70 -1.72
CA PHE A 216 2.78 -39.48 -2.91
C PHE A 216 1.58 -40.04 -3.68
N MET A 217 0.37 -39.99 -3.10
CA MET A 217 -0.79 -40.70 -3.63
C MET A 217 -1.81 -39.74 -4.25
N TYR A 218 -1.83 -39.69 -5.59
CA TYR A 218 -2.73 -38.86 -6.40
C TYR A 218 -3.70 -39.73 -7.20
N CYS A 219 -4.94 -39.31 -7.35
CA CYS A 219 -5.92 -40.00 -8.19
C CYS A 219 -5.57 -39.83 -9.67
N GLY A 220 -5.40 -40.95 -10.39
CA GLY A 220 -5.07 -40.93 -11.82
C GLY A 220 -6.16 -40.36 -12.75
N HIS A 221 -7.40 -40.22 -12.25
CA HIS A 221 -8.53 -39.72 -13.04
C HIS A 221 -8.77 -38.20 -12.89
N CYS A 222 -8.50 -37.64 -11.70
CA CYS A 222 -8.77 -36.23 -11.41
C CYS A 222 -7.57 -35.44 -10.85
N GLY A 223 -6.41 -36.08 -10.67
CA GLY A 223 -5.19 -35.44 -10.16
C GLY A 223 -5.25 -35.00 -8.71
N THR A 224 -6.36 -35.25 -7.99
CA THR A 224 -6.49 -34.85 -6.59
C THR A 224 -5.78 -35.83 -5.66
N PRO A 225 -5.11 -35.36 -4.59
CA PRO A 225 -4.53 -36.22 -3.56
C PRO A 225 -5.59 -37.13 -2.91
N HIS A 226 -5.27 -38.40 -2.67
CA HIS A 226 -6.17 -39.33 -1.99
C HIS A 226 -6.36 -38.94 -0.50
N GLY A 227 -7.62 -38.95 -0.04
CA GLY A 227 -8.02 -38.59 1.34
C GLY A 227 -8.72 -37.24 1.49
N TRP A 228 -9.17 -36.66 0.37
CA TRP A 228 -10.04 -35.49 0.34
C TRP A 228 -11.51 -35.93 0.46
N SER A 229 -12.18 -35.59 1.57
CA SER A 229 -13.64 -35.75 1.69
C SER A 229 -14.31 -34.52 1.08
N HIS A 230 -15.14 -34.73 0.05
CA HIS A 230 -16.03 -33.71 -0.50
C HIS A 230 -17.01 -33.17 0.54
#